data_AF-A0A930B7H5-F1
#
_entry.id   AF-A0A930B7H5-F1
#
_cell.length_a   1.000
_cell.length_b   1.000
_cell.length_c   1.000
_cell.angle_alpha   90.00
_cell.angle_beta   90.00
_cell.angle_gamma   90.00
#
_symmetry.space_group_name_H-M   'P 1'
#
loop_
_entity.id
_entity.type
_entity.pdbx_description
1 polymer ?
#
loop_
_entity_poly.entity_id
_entity_poly.type
_entity_poly.pdbx_seq_one_letter_code
_entity_poly.pdbx_strand_id
1 'polypeptide(L)' 'MNVKAEALDQHKVQLTIDVPAEVVVKGFKQAVARIANQVKIPGFRKGKAPRRIIEMHFGKEAVAGEAQDIVINQALNDAI' A
#
# COMPACT_ATOMS: atom_id res chain seq x y z
N MET A 1 -7.80 -2.60 14.18
CA MET A 1 -7.94 -3.65 13.16
C MET A 1 -8.89 -4.69 13.74
N ASN A 2 -9.87 -5.14 12.97
CA ASN A 2 -10.73 -6.24 13.37
C ASN A 2 -10.49 -7.38 12.38
N VAL A 3 -10.17 -8.56 12.88
CA VAL A 3 -9.86 -9.74 12.06
C VAL A 3 -10.90 -10.80 12.40
N LYS A 4 -11.72 -11.16 11.42
CA LYS A 4 -12.66 -12.29 11.53
C LYS A 4 -12.12 -13.43 10.69
N ALA A 5 -11.80 -14.54 11.34
CA ALA A 5 -11.39 -15.77 10.69
C ALA A 5 -12.55 -16.76 10.72
N GLU A 6 -13.07 -17.14 9.56
CA GLU A 6 -14.07 -18.19 9.39
C GLU A 6 -13.38 -19.41 8.77
N ALA A 7 -13.43 -20.55 9.45
CA ALA A 7 -12.91 -21.80 8.92
C ALA A 7 -13.93 -22.39 7.94
N LEU A 8 -13.57 -22.42 6.66
CA LEU A 8 -14.30 -23.18 5.64
C LEU A 8 -13.77 -24.61 5.59
N ASP A 9 -14.65 -25.54 5.27
CA ASP A 9 -14.35 -26.97 5.29
C ASP A 9 -13.20 -27.34 4.33
N GLN A 10 -12.41 -28.35 4.73
CA GLN A 10 -11.17 -28.82 4.10
C GLN A 10 -10.09 -27.73 3.89
N HIS A 11 -9.44 -27.33 4.99
CA HIS A 11 -8.18 -26.55 5.01
C HIS A 11 -8.24 -25.14 4.39
N LYS A 12 -9.42 -24.52 4.30
CA LYS A 12 -9.57 -23.13 3.84
C LYS A 12 -9.99 -22.23 4.99
N VAL A 13 -9.36 -21.07 5.12
CA VAL A 13 -9.74 -20.06 6.11
C VAL A 13 -10.05 -18.78 5.36
N GLN A 14 -11.24 -18.23 5.58
CA GLN A 14 -11.61 -16.91 5.10
C GLN A 14 -11.28 -15.89 6.18
N LEU A 15 -10.35 -14.98 5.88
CA LEU A 15 -9.95 -13.88 6.74
C LEU A 15 -10.60 -12.58 6.23
N THR A 16 -11.47 -12.00 7.04
CA THR A 16 -12.03 -10.66 6.82
C THR A 16 -11.28 -9.69 7.72
N ILE A 17 -10.51 -8.78 7.13
CA ILE A 17 -9.67 -7.83 7.88
C ILE A 17 -10.21 -6.42 7.66
N ASP A 18 -10.71 -5.80 8.72
CA ASP A 18 -11.10 -4.39 8.73
C ASP A 18 -9.87 -3.54 9.04
N VAL A 19 -9.36 -2.86 8.01
CA VAL A 19 -8.21 -1.96 8.10
C VAL A 19 -8.68 -0.53 8.34
N PRO A 20 -8.21 0.15 9.42
CA PRO A 20 -8.56 1.55 9.67
C PRO A 20 -7.93 2.49 8.64
N ALA A 21 -8.64 3.57 8.31
CA ALA A 21 -8.21 4.53 7.29
C ALA A 21 -6.83 5.17 7.56
N GLU A 22 -6.43 5.31 8.81
CA GLU A 22 -5.12 5.84 9.20
C GLU A 22 -3.95 4.97 8.70
N VAL A 23 -4.12 3.65 8.72
CA VAL A 23 -3.12 2.68 8.24
C VAL A 23 -3.02 2.76 6.72
N VAL A 24 -4.15 2.96 6.04
CA VAL A 24 -4.19 3.17 4.58
C VAL A 24 -3.41 4.43 4.20
N VAL A 25 -3.62 5.54 4.92
CA VAL A 25 -2.91 6.81 4.66
C VAL A 25 -1.40 6.67 4.90
N LYS A 26 -1.01 5.93 5.94
CA LYS A 26 0.40 5.64 6.24
C LYS A 26 1.04 4.77 5.14
N GLY A 27 0.34 3.73 4.69
CA GLY A 27 0.75 2.87 3.58
C GLY A 27 0.91 3.66 2.27
N PHE A 28 -0.02 4.57 1.97
CA PHE A 28 0.09 5.47 0.82
C PHE A 28 1.34 6.34 0.86
N LYS A 29 1.67 6.92 2.02
CA LYS A 29 2.89 7.72 2.17
C LYS A 29 4.16 6.89 1.96
N GLN A 30 4.17 5.65 2.46
CA GLN A 30 5.29 4.73 2.28
C GLN A 30 5.44 4.29 0.83
N ALA A 31 4.33 3.97 0.14
CA ALA A 31 4.31 3.64 -1.28
C ALA A 31 4.89 4.77 -2.12
N VAL A 32 4.42 6.00 -1.90
CA VAL A 32 4.93 7.19 -2.60
C VAL A 32 6.43 7.38 -2.35
N ALA A 33 6.90 7.19 -1.11
CA ALA A 33 8.33 7.28 -0.80
C ALA A 33 9.16 6.16 -1.45
N ARG A 34 8.63 4.94 -1.50
CA ARG A 34 9.29 3.78 -2.13
C ARG A 34 9.42 3.98 -3.63
N ILE A 35 8.33 4.37 -4.29
CA ILE A 35 8.31 4.75 -5.70
C ILE A 35 9.31 5.87 -5.93
N ALA A 36 9.23 6.97 -5.19
CA ALA A 36 10.14 8.11 -5.34
C ALA A 36 11.62 7.74 -5.21
N ASN A 37 11.94 6.73 -4.40
CA ASN A 37 13.29 6.20 -4.24
C ASN A 37 13.71 5.25 -5.37
N GLN A 38 12.78 4.52 -5.97
CA GLN A 38 13.08 3.61 -7.08
C GLN A 38 13.19 4.37 -8.40
N VAL A 39 12.38 5.42 -8.61
CA VAL A 39 12.37 6.16 -9.87
C VAL A 39 13.28 7.38 -9.89
N LYS A 40 13.84 7.64 -11.08
CA LYS A 40 14.57 8.87 -11.39
C LYS A 40 13.62 9.85 -12.08
N ILE A 41 13.08 10.78 -11.31
CA ILE A 41 12.19 11.83 -11.84
C ILE A 41 13.05 13.02 -12.31
N PRO A 42 12.95 13.44 -13.57
CA PRO A 42 13.67 14.61 -14.08
C PRO A 42 13.38 15.86 -13.23
N GLY A 43 14.43 16.62 -12.88
CA GLY A 43 14.31 17.85 -12.08
C GLY A 43 14.25 17.65 -10.57
N PHE A 44 14.13 16.43 -10.05
CA PHE A 44 14.14 16.16 -8.60
C PHE A 44 15.28 15.22 -8.20
N ARG A 45 15.88 15.49 -7.04
CA ARG A 45 16.82 14.54 -6.43
C ARG A 45 16.06 13.24 -6.10
N LYS A 46 16.68 12.09 -6.40
CA LYS A 46 16.15 10.74 -6.11
C LYS A 46 15.54 10.70 -4.69
N GLY A 47 14.30 10.23 -4.58
CA GLY A 47 13.57 10.14 -3.30
C GLY A 47 12.91 11.44 -2.80
N LYS A 48 13.08 12.58 -3.48
CA LYS A 48 12.59 13.90 -3.03
C LYS A 48 11.58 14.54 -3.98
N ALA A 49 11.02 13.76 -4.91
CA ALA A 49 9.96 14.25 -5.77
C ALA A 49 8.64 14.44 -5.00
N PRO A 50 7.91 15.55 -5.21
CA PRO A 50 6.58 15.75 -4.64
C PRO A 50 5.58 14.72 -5.16
N ARG A 51 4.64 14.32 -4.28
CA ARG A 51 3.56 13.36 -4.61
C ARG A 51 2.82 13.70 -5.90
N ARG A 52 2.52 14.97 -6.14
CA ARG A 52 1.78 15.45 -7.32
C ARG A 52 2.53 15.19 -8.63
N ILE A 53 3.87 15.23 -8.62
CA ILE A 53 4.71 14.94 -9.80
C ILE A 53 4.80 13.43 -10.02
N ILE A 54 4.89 12.65 -8.94
CA ILE A 54 4.90 11.17 -9.02
C ILE A 54 3.58 10.68 -9.61
N GLU A 55 2.44 11.20 -9.13
CA GLU A 55 1.11 10.88 -9.64
C GLU A 55 0.92 11.29 -11.11
N MET A 56 1.58 12.37 -11.56
CA MET A 56 1.50 12.85 -12.94
C MET A 56 2.38 12.03 -13.90
N HIS A 57 3.54 11.55 -13.44
CA HIS A 57 4.45 10.74 -14.26
C HIS A 57 4.09 9.26 -14.33
N PHE A 58 3.63 8.67 -13.22
CA PHE A 58 3.33 7.25 -13.11
C PHE A 58 1.84 6.93 -13.25
N GLY A 59 0.99 7.95 -13.26
CA GLY A 59 -0.45 7.79 -13.16
C GLY A 59 -0.87 7.47 -11.73
N LYS A 60 -2.07 7.91 -11.37
CA LYS A 60 -2.64 7.64 -10.04
C LYS A 60 -2.82 6.14 -9.77
N GLU A 61 -3.01 5.35 -10.83
CA GLU A 61 -3.25 3.91 -10.73
C GLU A 61 -2.02 3.14 -10.26
N ALA A 62 -0.82 3.44 -10.76
CA ALA A 62 0.40 2.76 -10.32
C ALA A 62 0.70 3.04 -8.84
N VAL A 63 0.52 4.29 -8.41
CA VAL A 63 0.70 4.69 -7.00
C VAL A 63 -0.36 4.05 -6.11
N ALA A 64 -1.61 3.94 -6.60
CA ALA A 64 -2.68 3.30 -5.86
C ALA A 64 -2.48 1.79 -5.73
N GLY A 65 -2.05 1.10 -6.79
CA GLY A 65 -1.73 -0.33 -6.76
C GLY A 65 -0.61 -0.65 -5.78
N GLU A 66 0.49 0.11 -5.82
CA GLU A 66 1.60 -0.13 -4.90
C GLU A 66 1.26 0.22 -3.44
N ALA A 67 0.39 1.21 -3.23
CA ALA A 67 -0.16 1.50 -1.91
C ALA A 67 -1.09 0.40 -1.40
N GLN A 68 -1.94 -0.16 -2.28
CA GLN A 68 -2.78 -1.31 -1.96
C GLN A 68 -1.93 -2.51 -1.56
N ASP A 69 -0.90 -2.84 -2.34
CA ASP A 69 -0.02 -3.97 -2.03
C ASP A 69 0.68 -3.80 -0.68
N ILE A 70 1.16 -2.60 -0.36
CA ILE A 70 1.79 -2.34 0.95
C ILE A 70 0.78 -2.50 2.08
N VAL A 71 -0.43 -1.93 1.93
CA VAL A 71 -1.46 -1.99 2.96
C VAL A 71 -2.00 -3.41 3.15
N ILE A 72 -2.22 -4.15 2.06
CA ILE A 72 -2.67 -5.54 2.09
C ILE A 72 -1.62 -6.40 2.78
N ASN A 73 -0.35 -6.33 2.36
CA ASN A 73 0.72 -7.10 2.99
C ASN A 73 0.87 -6.76 4.48
N GLN A 74 0.74 -5.48 4.86
CA GLN A 74 0.79 -5.07 6.26
C GLN A 74 -0.38 -5.68 7.04
N ALA A 75 -1.60 -5.57 6.53
CA ALA A 75 -2.81 -6.08 7.17
C ALA A 75 -2.81 -7.61 7.29
N LEU A 76 -2.27 -8.31 6.30
CA LEU A 76 -2.18 -9.76 6.27
C LEU A 76 -1.14 -10.29 7.28
N ASN A 77 0.01 -9.61 7.39
CA ASN A 77 1.01 -9.92 8.42
C ASN A 77 0.53 -9.61 9.84
N ASP A 78 -0.25 -8.55 10.02
CA ASP A 78 -0.80 -8.21 11.34
C ASP A 78 -1.97 -9.14 11.75
N ALA A 79 -2.53 -9.91 10.80
CA ALA A 79 -3.67 -10.80 11.01
C ALA A 79 -3.29 -12.29 11.18
N ILE A 80 -2.06 -12.69 10.84
CA ILE A 80 -1.50 -14.03 11.03
C ILE A 80 -0.70 -14.06 12.33
#